data_AF-A0A376MJI8-F1
#
_entry.id   AF-A0A376MJI8-F1
#
_cell.length_a   1.000
_cell.length_b   1.000
_cell.length_c   1.000
_cell.angle_alpha   90.00
_cell.angle_beta   90.00
_cell.angle_gamma   90.00
#
_symmetry.space_group_name_H-M   'P 1'
#
loop_
_entity.id
_entity.type
_entity.pdbx_description
1 polymer ?
#
loop_
_entity_poly.entity_id
_entity_poly.type
_entity_poly.pdbx_seq_one_letter_code
_entity_poly.pdbx_strand_id
1 'polypeptide(L)'
;MSKVPLLGDIPLVGQLFRYTSTERAKRNLMVFIRPTIIRDDDVYRSLSKEKYTRYRQEQQQRIDGKSKALVGSEDLPVLDENTFNSHTPAPSAR
;
A
#
# COMPACT_ATOMS: atom_id res chain seq x y z
N MET A 1 -15.91 19.23 30.86
CA MET A 1 -15.08 19.07 32.08
C MET A 1 -16.01 19.26 33.26
N SER A 2 -16.13 18.28 34.14
CA SER A 2 -16.92 18.39 35.38
C SER A 2 -16.04 17.98 36.57
N LYS A 3 -16.08 18.74 37.67
CA LYS A 3 -15.34 18.45 38.91
C LYS A 3 -16.18 18.82 40.14
N VAL A 4 -16.00 18.12 41.25
CA VAL A 4 -16.61 18.48 42.55
C VAL A 4 -15.82 19.64 43.20
N PRO A 5 -16.46 20.75 43.63
CA PRO A 5 -15.79 21.84 44.35
C PRO A 5 -15.12 21.34 45.65
N LEU A 6 -14.01 21.99 46.08
CA LEU A 6 -13.12 21.61 47.20
C LEU A 6 -12.30 20.32 47.01
N LEU A 7 -12.91 19.18 46.66
CA LEU A 7 -12.19 17.90 46.58
C LEU A 7 -11.44 17.72 45.25
N GLY A 8 -11.87 18.40 44.18
CA GLY A 8 -11.25 18.31 42.86
C GLY A 8 -9.89 19.01 42.74
N ASP A 9 -9.51 19.88 43.68
CA ASP A 9 -8.31 20.74 43.61
C ASP A 9 -7.15 20.27 44.51
N ILE A 10 -7.35 19.19 45.28
CA ILE A 10 -6.30 18.59 46.11
C ILE A 10 -5.24 17.97 45.19
N PRO A 11 -3.97 18.43 45.21
CA PRO A 11 -2.89 17.74 44.50
C PRO A 11 -2.79 16.31 45.02
N LEU A 12 -2.50 15.34 44.14
CA LEU A 12 -2.46 13.90 44.43
C LEU A 12 -3.84 13.19 44.44
N VAL A 13 -4.89 13.76 45.05
CA VAL A 13 -6.19 13.06 45.24
C VAL A 13 -7.34 13.60 44.37
N GLY A 14 -7.25 14.86 43.90
CA GLY A 14 -8.31 15.54 43.13
C GLY A 14 -8.54 15.00 41.72
N GLN A 15 -7.74 14.04 41.25
CA GLN A 15 -7.96 13.33 39.99
C GLN A 15 -9.14 12.35 40.06
N LEU A 16 -9.45 11.82 41.26
CA LEU A 16 -10.56 10.88 41.49
C LEU A 16 -11.95 11.54 41.41
N PHE A 17 -12.01 12.87 41.57
CA PHE A 17 -13.25 13.64 41.64
C PHE A 17 -13.44 14.59 40.44
N ARG A 18 -12.69 14.37 39.35
CA ARG A 18 -12.80 15.15 38.12
C ARG A 18 -12.98 14.24 36.89
N TYR A 19 -13.84 14.67 35.98
CA TYR A 19 -14.00 14.10 34.66
C TYR A 19 -13.45 15.08 33.61
N THR A 20 -12.33 14.69 33.00
CA THR A 20 -11.66 15.45 31.94
C THR A 20 -11.71 14.64 30.65
N SER A 21 -12.31 15.19 29.60
CA SER A 21 -12.26 14.63 28.26
C SER A 21 -11.43 15.57 27.39
N THR A 22 -10.32 15.05 26.85
CA THR A 22 -9.42 15.78 25.97
C THR A 22 -9.38 15.05 24.63
N GLU A 23 -9.97 15.64 23.60
CA GLU A 23 -9.92 15.11 22.24
C GLU A 23 -8.90 15.90 21.42
N ARG A 24 -7.98 15.19 20.76
CA ARG A 24 -6.99 15.81 19.87
C ARG A 24 -6.96 15.05 18.56
N ALA A 25 -7.51 15.66 17.51
CA ALA A 25 -7.44 15.12 16.16
C ALA A 25 -6.36 15.85 15.35
N LYS A 26 -5.44 15.11 14.72
CA LYS A 26 -4.47 15.64 13.75
C LYS A 26 -4.68 14.91 12.42
N ARG A 27 -4.93 15.66 11.35
CA ARG A 27 -5.08 15.12 9.99
C ARG A 27 -3.95 15.66 9.13
N ASN A 28 -3.16 14.77 8.55
CA ASN A 28 -2.14 15.11 7.56
C ASN A 28 -2.48 14.38 6.26
N LEU A 29 -2.63 15.12 5.18
CA LEU A 29 -2.81 14.57 3.83
C LEU A 29 -1.76 15.19 2.92
N MET A 30 -0.97 14.34 2.27
CA MET A 30 -0.01 14.75 1.26
C MET A 30 -0.35 14.05 -0.06
N VAL A 31 -0.41 14.81 -1.14
CA VAL A 31 -0.68 14.30 -2.49
C VAL A 31 0.51 14.66 -3.36
N PHE A 32 1.11 13.65 -3.97
CA PHE A 32 2.27 13.80 -4.86
C PHE A 32 1.93 13.24 -6.23
N ILE A 33 2.46 13.88 -7.27
CA ILE A 33 2.38 13.41 -8.65
C ILE A 33 3.78 13.41 -9.28
N ARG A 34 4.09 12.37 -10.06
CA ARG A 34 5.31 12.26 -10.84
C ARG A 34 4.94 12.13 -12.32
N PRO A 35 4.91 13.23 -13.09
CA PRO A 35 4.72 13.14 -14.53
C PRO A 35 5.94 12.50 -15.19
N THR A 36 5.73 11.79 -16.29
CA THR A 36 6.80 11.23 -17.12
C THR A 36 6.43 11.46 -18.58
N ILE A 37 7.29 12.15 -19.31
CA ILE A 37 7.09 12.44 -20.74
C ILE A 37 7.72 11.31 -21.54
N ILE A 38 6.91 10.58 -22.30
CA ILE A 38 7.36 9.49 -23.17
C ILE A 38 7.43 10.06 -24.58
N ARG A 39 8.62 10.02 -25.20
CA ARG A 39 8.88 10.66 -26.50
C ARG A 39 9.10 9.68 -27.64
N ASP A 40 9.59 8.49 -27.32
CA ASP A 40 9.93 7.44 -28.28
C ASP A 40 9.48 6.07 -27.75
N ASP A 41 9.43 5.11 -28.67
CA ASP A 41 9.00 3.75 -28.37
C ASP A 41 10.03 3.00 -27.52
N ASP A 42 11.32 3.36 -27.60
CA ASP A 42 12.38 2.73 -26.82
C ASP A 42 12.28 3.08 -25.33
N VAL A 43 11.99 4.35 -24.99
CA VAL A 43 11.68 4.77 -23.62
C VAL A 43 10.38 4.14 -23.15
N TYR A 44 9.36 4.04 -24.00
CA TYR A 44 8.12 3.35 -23.65
C TYR A 44 8.34 1.87 -23.32
N ARG A 45 9.10 1.15 -24.16
CA ARG A 45 9.41 -0.27 -24.00
C ARG A 45 10.26 -0.53 -22.77
N SER A 46 11.28 0.30 -22.51
CA SER A 46 12.15 0.15 -21.33
C SER A 46 11.38 0.39 -20.01
N LEU A 47 10.57 1.46 -19.93
CA LEU A 47 9.72 1.74 -18.77
C LEU A 47 8.70 0.63 -18.52
N SER A 48 8.08 0.13 -19.59
CA SER A 48 7.11 -0.97 -19.50
C SER A 48 7.79 -2.28 -19.06
N LYS A 49 8.96 -2.60 -19.63
CA LYS A 49 9.75 -3.80 -19.30
C LYS A 49 10.17 -3.81 -17.83
N GLU A 50 10.63 -2.69 -17.30
CA GLU A 50 11.03 -2.57 -15.89
C GLU A 50 9.85 -2.87 -14.96
N LYS A 51 8.71 -2.20 -15.17
CA LYS A 51 7.50 -2.41 -14.35
C LYS A 51 6.99 -3.84 -14.44
N TYR A 52 6.99 -4.40 -15.63
CA TYR A 52 6.56 -5.76 -15.89
C TYR A 52 7.44 -6.78 -15.17
N THR A 53 8.76 -6.66 -15.34
CA THR A 53 9.74 -7.56 -14.71
C THR A 53 9.60 -7.52 -13.19
N ARG A 54 9.45 -6.32 -12.62
CA ARG A 54 9.23 -6.11 -11.19
C ARG A 54 7.98 -6.83 -10.68
N TYR A 55 6.84 -6.67 -11.37
CA TYR A 55 5.59 -7.29 -10.95
C TYR A 55 5.61 -8.82 -11.10
N ARG A 56 6.23 -9.34 -12.17
CA ARG A 56 6.43 -10.78 -12.38
C ARG A 56 7.28 -11.39 -11.27
N GLN A 57 8.38 -10.73 -10.89
CA GLN A 57 9.22 -11.16 -9.77
C GLN A 57 8.43 -11.19 -8.45
N GLU A 58 7.58 -10.19 -8.21
CA GLU A 58 6.71 -10.16 -7.03
C GLU A 58 5.68 -11.30 -7.03
N GLN A 59 5.06 -11.61 -8.17
CA GLN A 59 4.17 -12.77 -8.30
C GLN A 59 4.90 -14.08 -7.99
N GLN A 60 6.10 -14.25 -8.53
CA GLN A 60 6.91 -15.45 -8.28
C GLN A 60 7.25 -15.58 -6.80
N GLN A 61 7.69 -14.50 -6.15
CA GLN A 61 7.98 -14.49 -4.71
C GLN A 61 6.74 -14.83 -3.87
N ARG A 62 5.56 -14.35 -4.27
CA ARG A 62 4.30 -14.67 -3.59
C ARG A 62 3.93 -16.14 -3.75
N ILE A 63 4.16 -16.74 -4.91
CA ILE A 63 3.90 -18.16 -5.17
C ILE A 63 4.88 -19.02 -4.39
N ASP A 64 6.18 -18.71 -4.45
CA ASP A 64 7.24 -19.45 -3.76
C ASP A 64 7.09 -19.37 -2.23
N GLY A 65 6.60 -18.23 -1.73
CA GLY A 65 6.35 -17.99 -0.30
C GLY A 65 5.05 -18.59 0.25
N LYS A 66 4.14 -19.09 -0.61
CA LYS A 66 2.93 -19.78 -0.14
C LYS A 66 3.31 -21.15 0.40
N SER A 67 2.90 -21.45 1.63
CA SER A 67 3.10 -22.77 2.21
C SER A 67 2.22 -23.80 1.51
N LYS A 68 2.84 -24.85 0.96
CA LYS A 68 2.15 -25.99 0.31
C LYS A 68 1.16 -26.74 1.24
N ALA A 69 1.20 -26.46 2.55
CA ALA A 69 0.38 -27.09 3.57
C ALA A 69 -1.01 -26.46 3.76
N LEU A 70 -1.28 -25.31 3.13
CA LEU A 70 -2.58 -24.65 3.18
C LEU A 70 -3.24 -24.77 1.80
N VAL A 71 -4.51 -25.19 1.76
CA VAL A 71 -5.34 -25.10 0.54
C VAL A 71 -5.64 -23.62 0.32
N GLY A 72 -4.73 -22.96 -0.40
CA GLY A 72 -4.83 -21.56 -0.78
C GLY A 72 -5.37 -21.39 -2.19
N SER A 73 -5.95 -20.21 -2.46
CA SER A 73 -6.50 -19.79 -3.75
C SER A 73 -5.62 -20.22 -4.93
N GLU A 74 -6.26 -20.84 -5.92
CA GLU A 74 -5.69 -21.31 -7.19
C GLU A 74 -4.62 -20.36 -7.74
N ASP A 75 -3.54 -20.93 -8.28
CA ASP A 75 -2.43 -20.14 -8.81
C ASP A 75 -2.93 -19.30 -9.98
N LEU A 76 -3.01 -17.99 -9.75
CA LEU A 76 -3.29 -17.02 -10.81
C LEU A 76 -2.19 -17.12 -11.87
N PRO A 77 -2.53 -17.01 -13.17
CA PRO A 77 -1.54 -17.07 -14.24
C PRO A 77 -0.47 -16.00 -14.01
N VAL A 78 0.79 -16.44 -13.99
CA VAL A 78 1.96 -15.55 -13.91
C VAL A 78 2.19 -14.89 -15.26
N LEU A 79 2.61 -13.63 -15.23
CA LEU A 79 2.97 -12.86 -16.41
C LEU A 79 4.05 -13.57 -17.26
N ASP A 80 3.84 -13.62 -18.59
CA ASP A 80 4.71 -14.28 -19.58
C ASP A 80 6.09 -13.60 -19.72
N GLU A 81 7.17 -14.35 -19.61
CA GLU A 81 8.54 -13.87 -19.75
C GLU A 81 8.86 -13.35 -21.17
N ASN A 82 8.18 -13.82 -22.21
CA ASN A 82 8.50 -13.50 -23.61
C ASN A 82 7.89 -12.17 -24.13
N THR A 83 7.07 -11.48 -23.32
CA THR A 83 6.27 -10.31 -23.75
C THR A 83 7.11 -9.18 -24.34
N PHE A 84 8.36 -9.03 -23.89
CA PHE A 84 9.27 -7.98 -24.36
C PHE A 84 10.38 -8.49 -25.29
N ASN A 85 10.55 -9.81 -25.39
CA ASN A 85 11.55 -10.45 -26.25
C ASN A 85 11.01 -10.74 -27.66
N SER A 86 9.69 -10.88 -27.81
CA SER A 86 9.09 -11.11 -29.13
C SER A 86 8.71 -9.78 -29.80
N HIS A 87 8.92 -9.68 -31.11
CA HIS A 87 8.40 -8.59 -31.96
C HIS A 87 6.86 -8.69 -32.15
N THR A 88 6.15 -9.28 -31.19
CA THR A 88 4.73 -9.60 -31.33
C THR A 88 3.88 -8.47 -30.75
N PRO A 89 2.87 -7.96 -31.48
CA PRO A 89 1.95 -6.97 -30.93
C PRO A 89 1.16 -7.58 -29.77
N ALA A 90 0.74 -6.71 -28.83
CA ALA A 90 -0.05 -7.09 -27.67
C ALA A 90 -1.26 -7.96 -28.08
N PRO A 91 -1.64 -8.97 -27.27
CA PRO A 91 -2.79 -9.80 -27.58
C PRO A 91 -4.04 -8.92 -27.68
N SER A 92 -4.72 -8.98 -28.83
CA SER A 92 -5.97 -8.27 -29.05
C SER A 92 -6.97 -8.78 -28.01
N ALA A 93 -7.37 -7.90 -27.09
CA ALA A 93 -8.50 -8.16 -26.21
C ALA A 93 -9.73 -8.44 -27.08
N ARG A 94 -10.31 -9.62 -26.93
CA ARG A 94 -11.63 -9.98 -27.45
C ARG A 94 -12.69 -9.62 -26.43
#